data_AF-A0A4Q0HYJ7-F1
#
_entry.id   AF-A0A4Q0HYJ7-F1
#
_cell.length_a   1.000
_cell.length_b   1.000
_cell.length_c   1.000
_cell.angle_alpha   90.00
_cell.angle_beta   90.00
_cell.angle_gamma   90.00
#
_symmetry.space_group_name_H-M   'P 1'
#
loop_
_entity.id
_entity.type
_entity.pdbx_description
1 polymer ?
#
loop_
_entity_poly.entity_id
_entity_poly.type
_entity_poly.pdbx_seq_one_letter_code
_entity_poly.pdbx_strand_id
1 'polypeptide(L)'
;MESFWLCDDCLFATAYEDYSTLSLYYSQDEVEQRIAAIHRELVRLMPISADFDPEAGWGIRTFSPSPCDGCGSHLHGQRHRFTRL
;
A
#
# COMPACT_ATOMS: atom_id res chain seq x y z
N MET A 1 1.17 -19.73 -1.67
CA MET A 1 0.47 -18.48 -2.03
C MET A 1 1.47 -17.36 -1.89
N GLU A 2 1.57 -16.49 -2.90
CA GLU A 2 2.44 -15.31 -2.84
C GLU A 2 1.78 -14.25 -1.96
N SER A 3 2.53 -13.67 -1.03
CA SER A 3 2.07 -12.62 -0.11
C SER A 3 2.82 -11.33 -0.37
N PHE A 4 2.10 -10.21 -0.28
CA PHE A 4 2.61 -8.86 -0.46
C PHE A 4 2.33 -8.03 0.80
N TRP A 5 3.19 -7.06 1.08
CA TRP A 5 3.13 -6.17 2.23
C TRP A 5 3.00 -4.73 1.76
N LEU A 6 1.79 -4.17 1.88
CA LEU A 6 1.44 -2.85 1.39
C LEU A 6 1.50 -1.81 2.51
N CYS A 7 2.03 -0.62 2.22
CA CYS A 7 1.91 0.55 3.11
C CYS A 7 0.48 1.09 3.12
N ASP A 8 0.19 2.03 4.02
CA ASP A 8 -1.14 2.61 4.18
C ASP A 8 -1.64 3.23 2.86
N ASP A 9 -0.82 4.02 2.15
CA ASP A 9 -1.23 4.60 0.86
C ASP A 9 -1.63 3.54 -0.18
N CYS A 10 -0.89 2.44 -0.26
CA CYS A 10 -1.21 1.34 -1.18
C CYS A 10 -2.45 0.57 -0.73
N LEU A 11 -2.64 0.37 0.58
CA LEU A 11 -3.86 -0.21 1.14
C LEU A 11 -5.09 0.62 0.73
N PHE A 12 -5.07 1.93 1.00
CA PHE A 12 -6.19 2.82 0.69
C PHE A 12 -6.45 2.92 -0.81
N ALA A 13 -5.40 2.98 -1.62
CA ALA A 13 -5.51 2.93 -3.07
C ALA A 13 -6.16 1.62 -3.57
N THR A 14 -5.72 0.45 -3.07
CA THR A 14 -6.27 -0.85 -3.48
C THR A 14 -7.70 -1.07 -3.00
N ALA A 15 -8.02 -0.69 -1.76
CA ALA A 15 -9.32 -0.99 -1.15
C ALA A 15 -10.40 0.04 -1.49
N TYR A 16 -10.03 1.30 -1.70
CA TYR A 16 -10.97 2.43 -1.78
C TYR A 16 -10.69 3.42 -2.91
N GLU A 17 -9.63 3.22 -3.71
CA GLU A 17 -9.13 4.22 -4.67
C GLU A 17 -8.87 5.61 -4.03
N ASP A 18 -8.51 5.63 -2.75
CA ASP A 18 -8.30 6.85 -1.98
C ASP A 18 -6.80 7.18 -1.87
N TYR A 19 -6.48 8.44 -2.16
CA TYR A 19 -5.13 9.03 -2.16
C TYR A 19 -5.05 10.34 -1.35
N SER A 20 -6.13 10.69 -0.63
CA SER A 20 -6.29 11.98 0.05
C SER A 20 -5.19 12.27 1.07
N THR A 21 -4.59 11.24 1.66
CA THR A 21 -3.46 11.35 2.60
C THR A 21 -2.20 11.94 1.96
N LEU A 22 -1.98 11.73 0.66
CA LEU A 22 -0.80 12.24 -0.04
C LEU A 22 -0.76 13.77 -0.05
N SER A 23 -1.91 14.42 -0.19
CA SER A 23 -2.02 15.88 -0.19
C SER A 23 -1.66 16.54 1.14
N LEU A 24 -1.52 15.76 2.22
CA LEU A 24 -1.02 16.27 3.51
C LEU A 24 0.50 16.48 3.51
N TYR A 25 1.22 15.77 2.63
CA TYR A 25 2.68 15.68 2.67
C TYR A 25 3.37 16.16 1.39
N TYR A 26 2.65 16.19 0.27
CA TYR A 26 3.19 16.47 -1.05
C TYR A 26 2.50 17.66 -1.71
N SER A 27 3.22 18.36 -2.58
CA SER A 27 2.61 19.32 -3.50
C SER A 27 1.70 18.63 -4.52
N GLN A 28 0.82 19.39 -5.18
CA GLN A 28 -0.12 18.82 -6.15
C GLN A 28 0.58 18.02 -7.27
N ASP A 29 1.65 18.57 -7.84
CA ASP A 29 2.41 17.89 -8.91
C ASP A 29 3.03 16.57 -8.42
N GLU A 30 3.54 16.55 -7.18
CA GLU A 30 4.08 15.34 -6.55
C GLU A 30 2.98 14.32 -6.25
N VAL A 31 1.79 14.76 -5.81
CA VAL A 31 0.63 13.88 -5.59
C VAL A 31 0.27 13.16 -6.88
N GLU A 32 0.13 13.88 -8.00
CA GLU A 32 -0.20 13.28 -9.30
C GLU A 32 0.83 12.24 -9.74
N GLN A 33 2.12 12.56 -9.59
CA GLN A 33 3.20 11.61 -9.88
C GLN A 33 3.16 10.38 -8.98
N ARG A 34 2.81 10.57 -7.70
CA ARG A 34 2.76 9.48 -6.72
C ARG A 34 1.56 8.57 -6.95
N ILE A 35 0.39 9.13 -7.28
CA ILE A 35 -0.80 8.37 -7.68
C ILE A 35 -0.48 7.50 -8.91
N ALA A 36 0.14 8.09 -9.93
CA ALA A 36 0.52 7.35 -11.14
C ALA A 36 1.50 6.20 -10.85
N ALA A 37 2.49 6.44 -9.98
CA ALA A 37 3.45 5.41 -9.57
C ALA A 37 2.80 4.28 -8.77
N ILE A 38 1.94 4.61 -7.79
CA ILE A 38 1.19 3.63 -6.98
C ILE A 38 0.31 2.77 -7.89
N HIS A 39 -0.48 3.40 -8.76
CA HIS A 39 -1.39 2.69 -9.64
C HIS A 39 -0.66 1.72 -10.59
N ARG A 40 0.43 2.18 -11.23
CA ARG A 40 1.22 1.35 -12.15
C ARG A 40 1.73 0.08 -11.49
N GLU A 41 2.26 0.20 -10.28
CA GLU A 41 2.88 -0.93 -9.58
C GLU A 41 1.83 -1.85 -8.95
N LEU A 42 0.73 -1.31 -8.39
CA LEU A 42 -0.39 -2.12 -7.88
C LEU A 42 -1.02 -3.01 -8.96
N VAL A 43 -1.17 -2.51 -10.19
CA VAL A 43 -1.70 -3.32 -11.32
C VAL A 43 -0.89 -4.59 -11.56
N ARG A 44 0.41 -4.60 -11.26
CA ARG A 44 1.27 -5.80 -11.41
C ARG A 44 1.02 -6.85 -10.33
N LEU A 45 0.55 -6.41 -9.16
CA LEU A 45 0.23 -7.30 -8.05
C LEU A 45 -1.13 -7.96 -8.26
N MET A 46 -2.07 -7.27 -8.91
CA MET A 46 -3.43 -7.76 -9.12
C MET A 46 -3.48 -9.12 -9.86
N PRO A 47 -4.46 -9.99 -9.54
CA PRO A 47 -5.47 -9.81 -8.49
C PRO A 47 -4.93 -10.17 -7.10
N ILE A 48 -5.17 -9.32 -6.11
CA ILE A 48 -4.83 -9.57 -4.70
C ILE A 48 -6.07 -9.38 -3.82
N SER A 49 -6.11 -10.12 -2.71
CA SER A 49 -7.08 -9.93 -1.64
C SER A 49 -6.37 -9.52 -0.36
N ALA A 50 -7.06 -8.72 0.45
CA ALA A 50 -6.64 -8.48 1.83
C ALA A 50 -6.51 -9.82 2.57
N ASP A 51 -5.40 -9.98 3.29
CA ASP A 51 -5.06 -11.16 4.10
C ASP A 51 -4.59 -10.69 5.50
N PHE A 52 -5.39 -9.80 6.07
CA PHE A 52 -5.16 -9.18 7.37
C PHE A 52 -6.49 -8.88 8.06
N ASP A 53 -6.44 -8.75 9.39
CA ASP A 53 -7.57 -8.39 10.25
C ASP A 53 -7.13 -7.23 11.17
N PRO A 54 -7.70 -6.02 10.99
CA PRO A 54 -7.33 -4.86 11.81
C PRO A 54 -7.84 -4.94 13.25
N GLU A 55 -8.93 -5.66 13.53
CA GLU A 55 -9.45 -5.82 14.89
C GLU A 55 -8.60 -6.83 15.68
N ALA A 56 -8.18 -7.92 15.03
CA ALA A 56 -7.32 -8.93 15.65
C ALA A 56 -5.81 -8.59 15.57
N GLY A 57 -5.43 -7.60 14.76
CA GLY A 57 -4.03 -7.23 14.49
C GLY A 57 -3.26 -8.26 13.64
N TRP A 58 -3.96 -9.22 13.03
CA TRP A 58 -3.34 -10.27 12.23
C TRP A 58 -3.00 -9.77 10.83
N GLY A 59 -1.88 -10.22 10.26
CA GLY A 59 -1.45 -9.76 8.93
C GLY A 59 -1.04 -8.28 8.88
N ILE A 60 -0.81 -7.64 10.04
CA ILE A 60 -0.35 -6.27 10.16
C ILE A 60 1.03 -6.25 10.83
N ARG A 61 1.99 -5.57 10.20
CA ARG A 61 3.26 -5.20 10.84
C ARG A 61 3.15 -3.73 11.23
N THR A 62 3.07 -3.43 12.51
CA THR A 62 2.99 -2.04 13.01
C THR A 62 4.21 -1.21 12.65
N PHE A 63 5.36 -1.85 12.43
CA PHE A 63 6.57 -1.23 11.89
C PHE A 63 7.33 -2.21 11.00
N SER A 64 7.76 -1.74 9.82
CA SER A 64 8.58 -2.50 8.89
C SER A 64 9.62 -1.57 8.22
N PRO A 65 10.90 -1.96 8.19
CA PRO A 65 11.92 -1.27 7.42
C PRO A 65 11.93 -1.68 5.94
N SER A 66 11.22 -2.76 5.58
CA SER A 66 11.15 -3.23 4.20
C SER A 66 10.36 -2.26 3.30
N PRO A 67 10.76 -2.11 2.03
CA PRO A 67 9.98 -1.35 1.05
C PRO A 67 8.54 -1.87 0.95
N CYS A 68 7.63 -0.99 0.55
CA CYS A 68 6.27 -1.40 0.17
C CYS A 68 6.32 -2.22 -1.12
N ASP A 69 5.70 -3.41 -1.13
CA ASP A 69 5.64 -4.24 -2.34
C ASP A 69 4.77 -3.61 -3.44
N GLY A 70 3.84 -2.72 -3.06
CA GLY A 70 2.91 -2.06 -3.97
C GLY A 70 3.45 -0.82 -4.66
N CYS A 71 4.24 0.03 -4.00
CA CYS A 71 4.75 1.29 -4.58
C CYS A 71 6.26 1.46 -4.49
N GLY A 72 6.97 0.47 -3.96
CA GLY A 72 8.42 0.51 -3.74
C GLY A 72 8.89 1.54 -2.72
N SER A 73 7.98 2.20 -2.00
CA SER A 73 8.36 3.22 -1.01
C SER A 73 9.25 2.63 0.08
N HIS A 74 10.41 3.25 0.30
CA HIS A 74 11.36 2.89 1.36
C HIS A 74 11.01 3.53 2.72
N LEU A 75 9.90 4.27 2.81
CA LEU A 75 9.46 4.85 4.07
C LEU A 75 9.13 3.73 5.06
N HIS A 76 9.82 3.71 6.19
CA HIS A 76 9.52 2.78 7.26
C HIS A 76 8.15 3.08 7.85
N GLY A 77 7.39 2.04 8.18
CA GLY A 77 6.06 2.23 8.76
C GLY A 77 5.24 0.96 8.76
N GLN A 78 3.95 1.12 8.96
CA GLN A 78 3.02 -0.01 9.00
C GLN A 78 2.93 -0.72 7.65
N ARG A 79 2.70 -2.04 7.68
CA ARG A 79 2.43 -2.86 6.49
C ARG A 79 1.27 -3.80 6.71
N HIS A 80 0.44 -3.93 5.68
CA HIS A 80 -0.72 -4.80 5.63
C HIS A 80 -0.50 -5.92 4.64
N ARG A 81 -0.81 -7.15 5.03
CA ARG A 81 -0.59 -8.31 4.19
C ARG A 81 -1.73 -8.51 3.21
N PHE A 82 -1.37 -8.73 1.96
CA PHE A 82 -2.26 -9.16 0.89
C PHE A 82 -1.76 -10.48 0.32
N THR A 83 -2.65 -11.24 -0.32
CA THR A 83 -2.28 -12.48 -1.00
C THR A 83 -2.77 -12.47 -2.43
N ARG A 84 -1.96 -13.04 -3.33
CA ARG A 84 -2.38 -13.34 -4.71
C ARG A 84 -3.60 -14.27 -4.70
N LEU A 85 -4.62 -13.90 -5.48
CA LEU A 85 -5.80 -14.73 -5.76
C LEU A 85 -5.51 -15.80 -6.81
#